data_AF-A0A2D9T6D0-F1
#
_entry.id   AF-A0A2D9T6D0-F1
#
_cell.length_a   1.000
_cell.length_b   1.000
_cell.length_c   1.000
_cell.angle_alpha   90.00
_cell.angle_beta   90.00
_cell.angle_gamma   90.00
#
_symmetry.space_group_name_H-M   'P 1'
#
loop_
_entity.id
_entity.type
_entity.pdbx_description
1 polymer ?
#
loop_
_entity_poly.entity_id
_entity_poly.type
_entity_poly.pdbx_seq_one_letter_code
_entity_poly.pdbx_strand_id
1 'polypeptide(L)'
;MTDRRRAAESSQPNNQRGIMKTTKNYEATAKNLAREANVDYFESRGGTISMDGGEVALFDNHPMVNEPMEARIPLMTAAAEAAGGTVLAVASYPESGPSAGYTVVVIISGADFSQLCDGYRDDVRGRPLPAGKAS
;
A
#
# COMPACT_ATOMS: atom_id res chain seq x y z
N MET A 1 24.79 26.82 62.85
CA MET A 1 25.01 27.56 61.58
C MET A 1 25.02 26.53 60.47
N THR A 2 23.88 26.27 59.81
CA THR A 2 23.52 26.80 58.45
C THR A 2 24.68 26.60 57.45
N ASP A 3 24.54 25.90 56.34
CA ASP A 3 23.46 25.99 55.36
C ASP A 3 23.41 24.78 54.40
N ARG A 4 22.21 24.53 53.87
CA ARG A 4 21.91 23.53 52.82
C ARG A 4 22.07 24.16 51.45
N ARG A 5 22.87 23.61 50.53
CA ARG A 5 22.72 23.69 49.04
C ARG A 5 23.44 22.47 48.43
N ARG A 6 22.80 21.41 47.94
CA ARG A 6 21.86 21.23 46.79
C ARG A 6 22.56 21.31 45.42
N ALA A 7 22.53 20.16 44.72
CA ALA A 7 22.61 19.93 43.26
C ALA A 7 23.96 20.26 42.57
N ALA A 8 24.44 19.54 41.55
CA ALA A 8 23.84 18.59 40.61
C ALA A 8 24.95 17.61 40.17
N GLU A 9 24.81 16.29 40.30
CA GLU A 9 24.26 15.42 39.24
C GLU A 9 24.22 16.09 37.87
N SER A 10 25.37 16.18 37.21
CA SER A 10 25.45 16.31 35.75
C SER A 10 25.05 14.97 35.13
N SER A 11 23.79 14.59 35.30
CA SER A 11 23.10 13.66 34.43
C SER A 11 23.25 14.22 33.02
N GLN A 12 24.01 13.50 32.19
CA GLN A 12 24.00 13.67 30.75
C GLN A 12 22.53 13.81 30.33
N PRO A 13 22.14 14.84 29.55
CA PRO A 13 20.80 14.87 29.01
C PRO A 13 20.64 13.62 28.15
N ASN A 14 19.87 12.73 28.78
CA ASN A 14 19.21 11.56 28.29
C ASN A 14 19.07 11.66 26.77
N ASN A 15 19.73 10.73 26.10
CA ASN A 15 19.51 10.37 24.72
C ASN A 15 18.07 9.82 24.63
N GLN A 16 17.07 10.67 24.87
CA GLN A 16 15.71 10.47 24.43
C GLN A 16 15.77 10.66 22.93
N ARG A 17 16.28 9.63 22.25
CA ARG A 17 15.64 9.04 21.10
C ARG A 17 14.17 8.82 21.47
N GLY A 18 13.42 9.91 21.54
CA GLY A 18 12.07 9.94 21.04
C GLY A 18 12.19 9.67 19.55
N ILE A 19 12.47 8.42 19.19
CA ILE A 19 11.84 7.84 18.02
C ILE A 19 10.37 7.88 18.42
N MET A 20 9.74 9.03 18.20
CA MET A 20 8.32 9.09 17.93
C MET A 20 8.11 7.94 16.97
N LYS A 21 7.36 6.92 17.41
CA LYS A 21 6.84 5.85 16.58
C LYS A 21 6.52 6.51 15.25
N THR A 22 7.32 6.22 14.22
CA THR A 22 7.06 6.78 12.90
C THR A 22 5.65 6.30 12.57
N THR A 23 4.69 7.22 12.65
CA THR A 23 3.34 6.98 12.18
C THR A 23 3.53 6.42 10.79
N LYS A 24 3.19 5.13 10.61
CA LYS A 24 3.47 4.41 9.37
C LYS A 24 2.86 5.24 8.25
N ASN A 25 3.69 5.85 7.41
CA ASN A 25 3.21 6.73 6.36
C ASN A 25 2.73 5.87 5.20
N TYR A 26 1.50 5.38 5.31
CA TYR A 26 0.90 4.46 4.35
C TYR A 26 0.86 5.03 2.93
N GLU A 27 0.70 6.36 2.78
CA GLU A 27 0.74 7.00 1.47
C GLU A 27 2.12 6.87 0.81
N ALA A 28 3.19 7.21 1.54
CA ALA A 28 4.56 7.06 1.05
C ALA A 28 4.91 5.58 0.79
N THR A 29 4.44 4.67 1.64
CA THR A 29 4.62 3.22 1.44
C THR A 29 3.90 2.75 0.18
N ALA A 30 2.64 3.14 -0.04
CA ALA A 30 1.88 2.76 -1.23
C ALA A 30 2.55 3.28 -2.51
N LYS A 31 3.04 4.52 -2.50
CA LYS A 31 3.78 5.11 -3.63
C LYS A 31 5.06 4.34 -3.96
N ASN A 32 5.85 3.98 -2.95
CA ASN A 32 7.07 3.19 -3.15
C ASN A 32 6.76 1.80 -3.69
N LEU A 33 5.77 1.11 -3.11
CA LEU A 33 5.33 -0.21 -3.55
C LEU A 33 4.79 -0.19 -4.99
N ALA A 34 4.01 0.84 -5.38
CA ALA A 34 3.51 0.98 -6.73
C ALA A 34 4.65 1.18 -7.74
N ARG A 35 5.65 2.00 -7.38
CA ARG A 35 6.84 2.21 -8.20
C ARG A 35 7.67 0.93 -8.37
N GLU A 36 7.91 0.19 -7.29
CA GLU A 36 8.66 -1.07 -7.32
C GLU A 36 7.92 -2.13 -8.14
N ALA A 37 6.62 -2.29 -7.90
CA ALA A 37 5.79 -3.24 -8.64
C ALA A 37 5.75 -2.91 -10.14
N ASN A 38 5.75 -1.63 -10.52
CA ASN A 38 5.82 -1.20 -11.91
C ASN A 38 7.17 -1.57 -12.58
N VAL A 39 8.30 -1.47 -11.88
CA VAL A 39 9.64 -1.73 -12.44
C VAL A 39 9.92 -3.22 -12.61
N ASP A 40 9.56 -4.03 -11.61
CA ASP A 40 9.96 -5.44 -11.56
C ASP A 40 8.98 -6.41 -12.25
N TYR A 41 7.72 -6.02 -12.51
CA TYR A 41 6.65 -6.98 -12.81
C TYR A 41 5.85 -6.75 -14.10
N PHE A 42 6.49 -6.26 -15.16
CA PHE A 42 5.84 -6.01 -16.47
C PHE A 42 5.13 -7.24 -17.09
N GLU A 43 5.41 -8.48 -16.65
CA GLU A 43 4.90 -9.67 -17.34
C GLU A 43 3.86 -10.55 -16.61
N SER A 44 3.59 -10.45 -15.29
CA SER A 44 2.53 -11.35 -14.73
C SER A 44 2.00 -11.19 -13.30
N ARG A 45 2.53 -10.31 -12.43
CA ARG A 45 2.15 -10.38 -11.00
C ARG A 45 1.35 -9.17 -10.53
N GLY A 46 0.04 -9.23 -10.73
CA GLY A 46 -0.88 -8.76 -9.69
C GLY A 46 -0.86 -9.75 -8.53
N GLY A 47 -1.00 -9.28 -7.28
CA GLY A 47 -0.86 -10.12 -6.10
C GLY A 47 -1.13 -9.39 -4.79
N THR A 48 -0.88 -10.08 -3.68
CA THR A 48 -1.10 -9.59 -2.32
C THR A 48 0.15 -9.85 -1.48
N ILE A 49 0.50 -8.94 -0.57
CA ILE A 49 1.64 -9.08 0.34
C ILE A 49 1.21 -8.70 1.76
N SER A 50 1.47 -9.56 2.73
CA SER A 50 1.27 -9.24 4.15
C SER A 50 2.35 -8.27 4.64
N MET A 51 1.96 -7.30 5.45
CA MET A 51 2.81 -6.28 6.05
C MET A 51 2.77 -6.38 7.58
N ASP A 52 3.77 -5.79 8.24
CA ASP A 52 3.94 -5.86 9.70
C ASP A 52 2.82 -5.15 10.47
N GLY A 53 1.97 -5.88 11.19
CA GLY A 53 0.84 -5.27 11.91
C GLY A 53 -0.53 -5.76 11.42
N GLY A 54 -0.53 -6.77 10.53
CA GLY A 54 -1.76 -7.34 9.97
C GLY A 54 -2.33 -6.48 8.84
N GLU A 55 -1.50 -5.63 8.22
CA GLU A 55 -1.87 -4.96 6.99
C GLU A 55 -1.53 -5.82 5.76
N VAL A 56 -2.20 -5.55 4.64
CA VAL A 56 -1.98 -6.22 3.37
C VAL A 56 -1.84 -5.17 2.28
N ALA A 57 -0.91 -5.37 1.36
CA ALA A 57 -0.78 -4.60 0.13
C ALA A 57 -1.36 -5.42 -1.03
N LEU A 58 -2.30 -4.84 -1.77
CA LEU A 58 -2.86 -5.40 -3.01
C LEU A 58 -2.21 -4.70 -4.19
N PHE A 59 -1.66 -5.46 -5.14
CA PHE A 59 -0.99 -4.97 -6.33
C PHE A 59 -1.80 -5.36 -7.54
N ASP A 60 -2.25 -4.38 -8.31
CA ASP A 60 -2.75 -4.58 -9.66
C ASP A 60 -1.78 -3.95 -10.66
N ASN A 61 -0.96 -4.79 -11.28
CA ASN A 61 -0.06 -4.41 -12.36
C ASN A 61 -0.49 -5.12 -13.66
N HIS A 62 -1.75 -4.93 -14.05
CA HIS A 62 -2.23 -5.50 -15.30
C HIS A 62 -2.02 -4.51 -16.45
N PRO A 63 -1.21 -4.85 -17.48
CA PRO A 63 -1.11 -4.05 -18.69
C PRO A 63 -2.46 -4.15 -19.42
N MET A 64 -3.29 -3.11 -19.35
CA MET A 64 -4.42 -2.96 -20.23
C MET A 64 -4.35 -1.57 -20.82
N VAL A 65 -4.00 -1.51 -22.10
CA VAL A 65 -3.77 -0.28 -22.85
C VAL A 65 -5.03 0.59 -22.98
N ASN A 66 -6.19 0.17 -22.45
CA ASN A 66 -7.50 0.78 -22.74
C ASN A 66 -8.53 0.81 -21.59
N GLU A 67 -8.17 0.52 -20.33
CA GLU A 67 -9.10 0.70 -19.20
C GLU A 67 -8.70 1.90 -18.34
N PRO A 68 -9.63 2.80 -18.01
CA PRO A 68 -9.35 3.89 -17.08
C PRO A 68 -9.12 3.32 -15.68
N MET A 69 -8.00 3.71 -15.07
CA MET A 69 -7.61 3.36 -13.69
C MET A 69 -8.69 3.67 -12.66
N GLU A 70 -9.51 4.69 -12.92
CA GLU A 70 -10.66 5.11 -12.10
C GLU A 70 -11.65 3.97 -11.87
N ALA A 71 -11.69 2.96 -12.75
CA ALA A 71 -12.51 1.77 -12.59
C ALA A 71 -11.88 0.71 -11.68
N ARG A 72 -10.55 0.71 -11.46
CA ARG A 72 -9.83 -0.37 -10.75
C ARG A 72 -9.70 -0.14 -9.26
N ILE A 73 -9.38 1.09 -8.86
CA ILE A 73 -9.27 1.47 -7.45
C ILE A 73 -10.57 1.10 -6.70
N PRO A 74 -11.78 1.44 -7.19
CA PRO A 74 -13.02 1.06 -6.53
C PRO A 74 -13.20 -0.47 -6.38
N LEU A 75 -12.71 -1.25 -7.33
CA LEU A 75 -12.84 -2.71 -7.30
C LEU A 75 -11.90 -3.34 -6.29
N MET A 76 -10.65 -2.87 -6.23
CA MET A 76 -9.69 -3.30 -5.23
C MET A 76 -10.16 -2.92 -3.82
N THR A 77 -10.73 -1.73 -3.66
CA THR A 77 -11.36 -1.28 -2.42
C THR A 77 -12.56 -2.15 -2.05
N ALA A 78 -13.48 -2.43 -2.97
CA ALA A 78 -14.65 -3.26 -2.72
C ALA A 78 -14.29 -4.70 -2.33
N ALA A 79 -13.31 -5.32 -3.03
CA ALA A 79 -12.82 -6.64 -2.69
C ALA A 79 -12.16 -6.67 -1.29
N ALA A 80 -11.44 -5.60 -0.93
CA ALA A 80 -10.85 -5.47 0.40
C ALA A 80 -11.90 -5.30 1.50
N GLU A 81 -12.90 -4.44 1.29
CA GLU A 81 -13.99 -4.20 2.24
C GLU A 81 -14.85 -5.46 2.44
N ALA A 82 -15.12 -6.22 1.37
CA ALA A 82 -15.84 -7.49 1.45
C ALA A 82 -15.11 -8.55 2.30
N ALA A 83 -13.77 -8.50 2.33
CA ALA A 83 -12.93 -9.35 3.18
C ALA A 83 -12.71 -8.77 4.60
N GLY A 84 -13.43 -7.71 4.97
CA GLY A 84 -13.32 -7.06 6.29
C GLY A 84 -12.13 -6.13 6.45
N GLY A 85 -11.43 -5.77 5.36
CA GLY A 85 -10.30 -4.86 5.38
C GLY A 85 -10.72 -3.39 5.46
N THR A 86 -9.87 -2.57 6.09
CA THR A 86 -9.99 -1.10 6.07
C THR A 86 -8.93 -0.52 5.16
N VAL A 87 -9.30 0.28 4.16
CA VAL A 87 -8.34 0.95 3.27
C VAL A 87 -7.58 2.05 4.01
N LEU A 88 -6.25 1.97 3.97
CA LEU A 88 -5.34 2.90 4.62
C LEU A 88 -4.68 3.88 3.63
N ALA A 89 -4.35 3.39 2.42
CA ALA A 89 -3.77 4.22 1.37
C ALA A 89 -3.98 3.59 0.00
N VAL A 90 -3.98 4.44 -1.02
CA VAL A 90 -4.01 4.06 -2.44
C VAL A 90 -2.94 4.88 -3.15
N ALA A 91 -2.17 4.23 -4.01
CA ALA A 91 -1.23 4.91 -4.89
C ALA A 91 -1.20 4.23 -6.25
N SER A 92 -0.83 5.00 -7.27
CA SER A 92 -0.67 4.52 -8.63
C SER A 92 0.67 4.97 -9.19
N TYR A 93 1.28 4.15 -10.05
CA TYR A 93 2.51 4.52 -10.73
C TYR A 93 2.52 4.07 -12.20
N PRO A 94 3.05 4.89 -13.13
CA PRO A 94 3.38 6.32 -12.94
C PRO A 94 2.13 7.15 -12.60
N GLU A 95 2.27 8.27 -11.90
CA GLU A 95 1.12 9.09 -11.47
C GLU A 95 0.46 9.88 -12.63
N SER A 96 1.16 10.04 -13.75
CA SER A 96 0.71 10.79 -14.92
C SER A 96 1.34 10.28 -16.22
N GLY A 97 0.78 10.69 -17.38
CA GLY A 97 1.22 10.31 -18.73
C GLY A 97 0.33 9.27 -19.42
N PRO A 98 0.67 8.85 -20.67
CA PRO A 98 -0.09 7.84 -21.42
C PRO A 98 -0.08 6.45 -20.74
N SER A 99 0.76 6.33 -19.73
CA SER A 99 1.00 5.16 -18.92
C SER A 99 0.57 5.36 -17.47
N ALA A 100 -0.06 6.50 -17.14
CA ALA A 100 -0.45 6.82 -15.78
C ALA A 100 -1.30 5.70 -15.20
N GLY A 101 -0.84 5.08 -14.12
CA GLY A 101 -1.64 4.11 -13.40
C GLY A 101 -1.65 2.69 -13.92
N TYR A 102 -0.61 2.24 -14.65
CA TYR A 102 -0.46 0.82 -14.96
C TYR A 102 -0.33 -0.06 -13.73
N THR A 103 0.26 0.47 -12.66
CA THR A 103 0.32 -0.20 -11.38
C THR A 103 -0.50 0.57 -10.36
N VAL A 104 -1.44 -0.10 -9.71
CA VAL A 104 -2.17 0.40 -8.55
C VAL A 104 -1.82 -0.44 -7.33
N VAL A 105 -1.58 0.23 -6.21
CA VAL A 105 -1.37 -0.39 -4.90
C VAL A 105 -2.38 0.15 -3.91
N VAL A 106 -3.04 -0.77 -3.21
CA VAL A 106 -3.94 -0.46 -2.09
C VAL A 106 -3.38 -1.10 -0.83
N ILE A 107 -3.18 -0.32 0.23
CA ILE A 107 -2.80 -0.80 1.56
C ILE A 107 -4.05 -0.87 2.42
N ILE A 108 -4.27 -2.00 3.08
CA ILE A 108 -5.44 -2.26 3.92
C ILE A 108 -5.04 -2.88 5.25
N SER A 109 -5.85 -2.72 6.31
CA SER A 109 -5.63 -3.35 7.63
C SER A 109 -6.77 -4.27 8.04
N GLY A 110 -6.44 -5.26 8.90
CA GLY A 110 -7.42 -6.10 9.59
C GLY A 110 -8.10 -7.16 8.71
N ALA A 111 -7.57 -7.39 7.52
CA ALA A 111 -8.17 -8.27 6.54
C ALA A 111 -7.63 -9.70 6.60
N ASP A 112 -8.48 -10.68 6.27
CA ASP A 112 -8.03 -12.07 6.09
C ASP A 112 -7.28 -12.19 4.76
N PHE A 113 -5.99 -12.53 4.83
CA PHE A 113 -5.11 -12.60 3.66
C PHE A 113 -5.61 -13.60 2.61
N SER A 114 -6.18 -14.74 3.02
CA SER A 114 -6.65 -15.76 2.08
C SER A 114 -7.91 -15.29 1.35
N GLN A 115 -8.87 -14.73 2.08
CA GLN A 115 -10.11 -14.20 1.50
C GLN A 115 -9.83 -13.03 0.55
N LEU A 116 -8.86 -12.18 0.90
CA LEU A 116 -8.39 -11.13 0.01
C LEU A 116 -7.79 -11.67 -1.28
N CYS A 117 -6.98 -12.72 -1.20
CA CYS A 117 -6.39 -13.35 -2.40
C CYS A 117 -7.47 -13.86 -3.33
N ASP A 118 -8.49 -14.54 -2.80
CA ASP A 118 -9.58 -15.09 -3.59
C ASP A 118 -10.45 -13.98 -4.20
N GLY A 119 -10.89 -13.00 -3.41
CA GLY A 119 -11.67 -11.87 -3.91
C GLY A 119 -10.92 -11.03 -4.94
N TYR A 120 -9.64 -10.73 -4.70
CA TYR A 120 -8.80 -10.01 -5.66
C TYR A 120 -8.60 -10.80 -6.96
N ARG A 121 -8.41 -12.13 -6.88
CA ARG A 121 -8.30 -12.98 -8.06
C ARG A 121 -9.61 -12.98 -8.85
N ASP A 122 -10.75 -13.16 -8.20
CA ASP A 122 -12.02 -13.40 -8.88
C ASP A 122 -12.62 -12.10 -9.41
N ASP A 123 -12.54 -11.01 -8.64
CA ASP A 123 -13.20 -9.74 -8.96
C ASP A 123 -12.34 -8.75 -9.74
N VAL A 124 -11.01 -8.85 -9.65
CA VAL A 124 -10.09 -7.89 -10.29
C VAL A 124 -9.30 -8.56 -11.40
N ARG A 125 -8.59 -9.67 -11.14
CA ARG A 125 -7.77 -10.35 -12.16
C ARG A 125 -8.54 -11.32 -13.06
N GLY A 126 -9.66 -11.86 -12.59
CA GLY A 126 -10.48 -12.85 -13.30
C GLY A 126 -11.25 -12.25 -14.47
N ARG A 127 -11.22 -10.92 -14.62
CA ARG A 127 -11.88 -10.22 -15.71
C ARG A 127 -11.21 -10.56 -17.03
N PRO A 128 -11.99 -10.94 -18.07
CA PRO A 128 -11.43 -11.07 -19.39
C PRO A 128 -10.80 -9.73 -19.79
N LEU A 129 -9.61 -9.79 -20.40
CA LEU A 129 -9.03 -8.60 -21.02
C LEU A 129 -10.09 -8.00 -21.95
N PRO A 130 -10.29 -6.67 -21.95
CA PRO A 130 -11.09 -6.04 -22.98
C PRO A 130 -10.51 -6.53 -24.30
N ALA A 131 -11.38 -7.12 -25.14
CA ALA A 131 -10.99 -7.58 -26.46
C ALA A 131 -10.31 -6.40 -27.15
N GLY A 132 -8.98 -6.47 -27.24
CA GLY A 132 -8.21 -5.48 -27.96
C GLY A 132 -8.82 -5.36 -29.34
N LYS A 133 -9.01 -4.13 -29.84
CA LYS A 133 -9.38 -3.96 -31.24
C LYS A 133 -8.42 -4.81 -32.06
N ALA A 134 -8.96 -5.78 -32.79
CA ALA A 134 -8.29 -6.30 -33.95
C ALA A 134 -7.89 -5.07 -34.79
N SER A 135 -6.59 -4.87 -34.99
CA SER A 135 -6.03 -3.94 -35.95
C SER A 135 -4.79 -4.58 -36.51
#